data_AF-A0A1B6IP66-F1
#
_entry.id   AF-A0A1B6IP66-F1
#
_cell.length_a   1.000
_cell.length_b   1.000
_cell.length_c   1.000
_cell.angle_alpha   90.00
_cell.angle_beta   90.00
_cell.angle_gamma   90.00
#
_symmetry.space_group_name_H-M   'P 1'
#
loop_
_entity.id
_entity.type
_entity.pdbx_description
1 polymer ?
#
loop_
_entity_poly.entity_id
_entity_poly.type
_entity_poly.pdbx_seq_one_letter_code
_entity_poly.pdbx_strand_id
1 'polypeptide(L)'
;DKLNPERPFLKAFRVDLMFAVCVPSSCTAQDVKTHLNVAFNSINATAIVSDSSCSSSVSVPLDVKEWIVIFLIALIVILVILSTVYENSIMGSEKNILLCAFSLSTNGRHMLSTQTSHVTLDCLNGLRILAMFWVIAGHRLTIMLNFPLTRIRSIVEKMDDLAIAPLENTQLAVEIFFLMSGILVTYG
;
A
#
# COMPACT_ATOMS: atom_id res chain seq x y z
N ASP A 1 20.71 -32.60 -5.32
CA ASP A 1 21.75 -31.60 -5.65
C ASP A 1 21.46 -30.59 -6.75
N LYS A 2 20.21 -30.22 -7.07
CA LYS A 2 19.95 -29.01 -7.88
C LYS A 2 18.66 -28.31 -7.46
N LEU A 3 18.68 -27.67 -6.30
CA LEU A 3 17.70 -26.65 -5.95
C LEU A 3 18.40 -25.49 -5.23
N ASN A 4 19.52 -25.02 -5.80
CA ASN A 4 20.12 -23.76 -5.39
C ASN A 4 20.07 -22.78 -6.57
N PRO A 5 18.97 -22.02 -6.74
CA PRO A 5 19.03 -20.78 -7.47
C PRO A 5 19.34 -19.68 -6.45
N GLU A 6 20.61 -19.36 -6.26
CA GLU A 6 21.00 -18.06 -5.71
C GLU A 6 20.62 -16.98 -6.73
N ARG A 7 19.32 -16.66 -6.80
CA ARG A 7 18.81 -15.55 -7.59
C ARG A 7 18.65 -14.36 -6.65
N PRO A 8 19.33 -13.23 -6.92
CA PRO A 8 19.27 -12.05 -6.05
C PRO A 8 17.85 -11.51 -5.87
N PHE A 9 16.96 -11.79 -6.81
CA PHE A 9 15.55 -11.44 -6.78
C PHE A 9 14.74 -12.21 -5.71
N LEU A 10 15.06 -13.49 -5.41
CA LEU A 10 14.42 -14.26 -4.34
C LEU A 10 14.82 -13.78 -2.92
N LYS A 11 15.76 -12.84 -2.79
CA LYS A 11 16.02 -12.16 -1.51
C LYS A 11 15.00 -11.05 -1.22
N ALA A 12 14.42 -10.44 -2.25
CA ALA A 12 13.43 -9.38 -2.10
C ALA A 12 12.04 -9.96 -1.78
N PHE A 13 11.74 -11.16 -2.28
CA PHE A 13 10.50 -11.87 -2.01
C PHE A 13 10.78 -13.10 -1.16
N ARG A 14 10.26 -13.13 0.08
CA ARG A 14 10.33 -14.34 0.91
C ARG A 14 9.62 -15.47 0.16
N VAL A 15 10.35 -16.52 -0.18
CA VAL A 15 9.80 -17.75 -0.80
C VAL A 15 9.09 -18.60 0.25
N ASP A 16 8.47 -17.96 1.24
CA ASP A 16 7.69 -18.61 2.27
C ASP A 16 6.40 -19.09 1.59
N LEU A 17 6.15 -20.40 1.63
CA LEU A 17 4.90 -20.94 1.15
C LEU A 17 3.79 -20.55 2.13
N MET A 18 2.99 -19.54 1.76
CA MET A 18 1.83 -19.17 2.55
C MET A 18 0.64 -20.07 2.22
N PHE A 19 0.09 -20.72 3.23
CA PHE A 19 -1.14 -21.49 3.14
C PHE A 19 -1.94 -21.26 4.42
N ALA A 20 -3.25 -21.42 4.35
CA ALA A 20 -4.13 -21.34 5.50
C ALA A 20 -4.55 -22.75 5.91
N VAL A 21 -4.58 -23.01 7.22
CA VAL A 21 -5.09 -24.25 7.79
C VAL A 21 -6.04 -23.90 8.93
N CYS A 22 -7.17 -24.60 8.99
CA CYS A 22 -8.08 -24.48 10.13
C CYS A 22 -7.54 -25.34 11.29
N VAL A 23 -7.37 -24.73 12.44
CA VAL A 23 -6.97 -25.41 13.69
C VAL A 23 -8.01 -25.14 14.79
N PRO A 24 -8.15 -26.01 15.80
CA PRO A 24 -9.06 -25.79 16.91
C PRO A 24 -8.76 -24.48 17.66
N SER A 25 -9.79 -23.84 18.22
CA SER A 25 -9.66 -22.59 18.98
C SER A 25 -8.84 -22.72 20.27
N SER A 26 -8.60 -23.96 20.72
CA SER A 26 -7.77 -24.25 21.91
C SER A 26 -6.27 -24.16 21.64
N CYS A 27 -5.84 -24.11 20.37
CA CYS A 27 -4.42 -24.02 20.02
C CYS A 27 -3.94 -22.56 20.00
N THR A 28 -2.79 -22.29 20.61
CA THR A 28 -2.11 -20.99 20.48
C THR A 28 -1.23 -20.93 19.23
N ALA A 29 -0.83 -19.73 18.79
CA ALA A 29 0.06 -19.57 17.63
C ALA A 29 1.37 -20.35 17.79
N GLN A 30 1.88 -20.48 19.02
CA GLN A 30 3.08 -21.22 19.34
C GLN A 30 2.89 -22.75 19.23
N ASP A 31 1.71 -23.25 19.60
CA ASP A 31 1.37 -24.67 19.43
C ASP A 31 1.32 -25.04 17.95
N VAL A 32 0.66 -24.19 17.15
CA VAL A 32 0.58 -24.36 15.69
C VAL A 32 1.98 -24.38 15.07
N LYS A 33 2.83 -23.43 15.45
CA LYS A 33 4.24 -23.38 14.99
C LYS A 33 4.99 -24.65 15.32
N THR A 34 4.84 -25.17 16.53
CA THR A 34 5.54 -26.37 17.00
C THR A 34 5.08 -27.62 16.24
N HIS A 35 3.76 -27.79 16.08
CA HIS A 35 3.21 -28.91 15.32
C HIS A 35 3.57 -28.86 13.83
N LEU A 36 3.53 -27.68 13.21
CA LEU A 36 3.94 -27.52 11.81
C LEU A 36 5.45 -27.76 11.63
N ASN A 37 6.30 -27.32 12.56
CA ASN A 37 7.73 -27.60 12.50
C ASN A 37 8.03 -29.11 12.55
N VAL A 38 7.29 -29.87 13.37
CA VAL A 38 7.44 -31.33 13.42
C VAL A 38 6.99 -31.97 12.10
N ALA A 39 5.85 -31.53 11.55
CA ALA A 39 5.34 -32.03 10.27
C ALA A 39 6.26 -31.68 9.08
N PHE A 40 6.90 -30.51 9.11
CA PHE A 40 7.81 -30.04 8.07
C PHE A 40 9.28 -30.44 8.26
N ASN A 41 9.61 -31.07 9.39
CA ASN A 41 10.95 -31.59 9.63
C ASN A 41 11.35 -32.64 8.57
N SER A 42 10.38 -33.40 8.03
CA SER A 42 10.63 -34.39 6.97
C SER A 42 11.07 -33.77 5.64
N ILE A 43 10.81 -32.48 5.41
CA ILE A 43 11.20 -31.74 4.21
C ILE A 43 12.24 -30.65 4.50
N ASN A 44 12.84 -30.65 5.69
CA ASN A 44 13.82 -29.66 6.15
C ASN A 44 13.31 -28.20 6.02
N ALA A 45 12.02 -27.98 6.28
CA ALA A 45 11.40 -26.65 6.25
C ALA A 45 10.93 -26.25 7.65
N THR A 46 10.86 -24.93 7.90
CA THR A 46 10.40 -24.37 9.17
C THR A 46 9.15 -23.52 8.96
N ALA A 47 8.25 -23.58 9.93
CA ALA A 47 7.02 -22.80 9.93
C ALA A 47 7.22 -21.45 10.62
N ILE A 48 6.70 -20.40 9.99
CA ILE A 48 6.68 -19.04 10.52
C ILE A 48 5.23 -18.71 10.84
N VAL A 49 4.91 -18.71 12.13
CA VAL A 49 3.57 -18.39 12.65
C VAL A 49 3.74 -17.36 13.76
N SER A 50 2.95 -16.30 13.71
CA SER A 50 2.85 -15.27 14.74
C SER A 50 1.38 -15.08 15.12
N ASP A 51 1.08 -14.41 16.24
CA ASP A 51 -0.31 -14.17 16.65
C ASP A 51 -1.11 -13.40 15.59
N SER A 52 -0.46 -12.53 14.81
CA SER A 52 -1.06 -11.84 13.66
C SER A 52 -1.39 -12.74 12.46
N SER A 53 -0.82 -13.95 12.41
CA SER A 53 -1.11 -14.95 11.37
C SER A 53 -2.36 -15.78 11.70
N CYS A 54 -2.87 -15.68 12.92
CA CYS A 54 -4.06 -16.39 13.37
C CYS A 54 -5.28 -15.47 13.26
N SER A 55 -6.34 -15.97 12.61
CA SER A 55 -7.63 -15.28 12.56
C SER A 55 -8.68 -16.15 13.24
N SER A 56 -9.40 -15.54 14.18
CA SER A 56 -10.50 -16.17 14.93
C SER A 56 -11.77 -15.38 14.69
N SER A 57 -12.92 -16.03 14.88
CA SER A 57 -14.23 -15.34 14.89
C SER A 57 -14.40 -14.42 16.10
N VAL A 58 -13.48 -14.49 17.07
CA VAL A 58 -13.43 -13.61 18.24
C VAL A 58 -12.70 -12.32 17.87
N SER A 59 -13.36 -11.18 18.07
CA SER A 59 -12.77 -9.86 17.84
C SER A 59 -11.58 -9.60 18.78
N VAL A 60 -10.41 -9.34 18.22
CA VAL A 60 -9.23 -8.90 18.96
C VAL A 60 -9.46 -7.45 19.44
N PRO A 61 -9.21 -7.13 20.72
CA PRO A 61 -9.32 -5.76 21.19
C PRO A 61 -8.30 -4.86 20.48
N LEU A 62 -8.71 -3.64 20.13
CA LEU A 62 -7.82 -2.65 19.54
C LEU A 62 -6.69 -2.32 20.53
N ASP A 63 -5.46 -2.37 20.06
CA ASP A 63 -4.28 -2.03 20.84
C ASP A 63 -4.12 -0.48 20.88
N VAL A 64 -3.25 0.01 21.77
CA VAL A 64 -3.10 1.44 22.04
C VAL A 64 -2.69 2.20 20.78
N LYS A 65 -1.90 1.56 19.92
CA LYS A 65 -1.47 2.12 18.63
C LYS A 65 -2.64 2.36 17.67
N GLU A 66 -3.61 1.44 17.58
CA GLU A 66 -4.80 1.63 16.75
C GLU A 66 -5.65 2.78 17.27
N TRP A 67 -5.80 2.91 18.59
CA TRP A 67 -6.52 4.03 19.20
C TRP A 67 -5.87 5.39 18.90
N ILE A 68 -4.54 5.48 18.95
CA ILE A 68 -3.79 6.70 18.58
C ILE A 68 -4.08 7.09 17.12
N VAL A 69 -4.06 6.11 16.21
CA VAL A 69 -4.33 6.33 14.78
C VAL A 69 -5.78 6.79 14.57
N ILE A 70 -6.75 6.14 15.23
CA ILE A 70 -8.16 6.51 15.17
C ILE A 70 -8.36 7.95 15.65
N PHE A 71 -7.73 8.31 16.78
CA PHE A 71 -7.81 9.67 17.32
C PHE A 71 -7.24 10.71 16.35
N LEU A 72 -6.07 10.45 15.76
CA LEU A 72 -5.45 11.34 14.79
C LEU A 72 -6.34 11.55 13.55
N ILE A 73 -6.90 10.46 12.99
CA ILE A 73 -7.79 10.54 11.83
C ILE A 73 -9.06 11.30 12.20
N ALA A 74 -9.65 11.02 13.35
CA ALA A 74 -10.84 11.72 13.83
C ALA A 74 -10.57 13.23 14.00
N LEU A 75 -9.41 13.61 14.56
CA LEU A 75 -9.00 15.00 14.69
C LEU A 75 -8.93 15.71 13.32
N ILE A 76 -8.30 15.07 12.32
CA ILE A 76 -8.20 15.62 10.96
C ILE A 76 -9.60 15.79 10.36
N VAL A 77 -10.47 14.79 10.48
CA VAL A 77 -11.84 14.85 9.97
C VAL A 77 -12.62 15.98 10.65
N ILE A 78 -12.47 16.16 11.95
CA ILE A 78 -13.12 17.27 12.69
C ILE A 78 -12.62 18.62 12.17
N LEU A 79 -11.31 18.80 11.97
CA LEU A 79 -10.74 20.04 11.43
C LEU A 79 -11.29 20.35 10.02
N VAL A 80 -11.39 19.33 9.16
CA VAL A 80 -11.98 19.47 7.81
C VAL A 80 -13.45 19.87 7.88
N ILE A 81 -14.24 19.24 8.75
CA ILE A 81 -15.67 19.56 8.92
C ILE A 81 -15.82 21.00 9.44
N LEU A 82 -15.11 21.38 10.50
CA LEU A 82 -15.17 22.72 11.07
C LEU A 82 -14.76 23.78 10.04
N SER A 83 -13.70 23.54 9.29
CA SER A 83 -13.21 24.43 8.24
C SER A 83 -14.22 24.58 7.10
N THR A 84 -14.84 23.48 6.66
CA THR A 84 -15.84 23.47 5.59
C THR A 84 -17.14 24.16 6.03
N VAL A 85 -17.60 23.93 7.25
CA VAL A 85 -18.80 24.57 7.82
C VAL A 85 -18.55 26.07 8.01
N TYR A 86 -17.39 26.47 8.54
CA TYR A 86 -17.00 27.87 8.69
C TYR A 86 -17.02 28.59 7.34
N GLU A 87 -16.46 27.96 6.31
CA GLU A 87 -16.42 28.54 4.97
C GLU A 87 -17.82 28.73 4.36
N ASN A 88 -18.72 27.75 4.54
CA ASN A 88 -20.08 27.80 3.98
C ASN A 88 -21.02 28.72 4.77
N SER A 89 -20.80 28.86 6.09
CA SER A 89 -21.65 29.68 6.96
C SER A 89 -21.33 31.17 6.86
N ILE A 90 -20.09 31.53 6.51
CA ILE A 90 -19.69 32.92 6.30
C ILE A 90 -19.91 33.30 4.83
N MET A 91 -21.16 33.65 4.53
CA MET A 91 -21.57 34.14 3.22
C MET A 91 -21.56 35.68 3.22
N GLY A 92 -20.38 36.29 2.97
CA GLY A 92 -20.24 37.73 2.72
C GLY A 92 -19.23 38.51 3.59
N SER A 93 -18.55 37.88 4.56
CA SER A 93 -17.48 38.53 5.35
C SER A 93 -16.09 38.13 4.85
N GLU A 94 -15.06 38.93 5.18
CA GLU A 94 -13.65 38.53 4.97
C GLU A 94 -13.37 37.20 5.68
N LYS A 95 -13.00 36.18 4.90
CA LYS A 95 -12.74 34.84 5.40
C LYS A 95 -11.33 34.77 5.96
N ASN A 96 -11.19 34.33 7.21
CA ASN A 96 -9.90 34.02 7.79
C ASN A 96 -9.24 32.84 7.07
N ILE A 97 -8.11 33.08 6.41
CA ILE A 97 -7.38 32.09 5.61
C ILE A 97 -7.01 30.86 6.44
N LEU A 98 -6.55 31.04 7.68
CA LEU A 98 -6.16 29.92 8.55
C LEU A 98 -7.33 28.98 8.86
N LEU A 99 -8.53 29.52 9.06
CA LEU A 99 -9.72 28.72 9.38
C LEU A 99 -10.31 28.03 8.14
N CYS A 100 -9.96 28.48 6.93
CA CYS A 100 -10.35 27.85 5.67
C CYS A 100 -9.28 26.89 5.11
N ALA A 101 -8.11 26.79 5.75
CA ALA A 101 -6.97 26.04 5.23
C ALA A 101 -7.27 24.53 5.01
N PHE A 102 -8.17 23.95 5.81
CA PHE A 102 -8.56 22.54 5.72
C PHE A 102 -9.95 22.35 5.07
N SER A 103 -10.53 23.38 4.48
CA SER A 103 -11.88 23.31 3.92
C SER A 103 -11.91 22.38 2.72
N LEU A 104 -12.83 21.41 2.75
CA LEU A 104 -12.98 20.43 1.68
C LEU A 104 -13.49 21.07 0.39
N SER A 105 -14.34 22.09 0.48
CA SER A 105 -14.90 22.76 -0.69
C SER A 105 -13.82 23.47 -1.51
N THR A 106 -12.96 24.27 -0.86
CA THR A 106 -11.89 25.01 -1.52
C THR A 106 -10.77 24.09 -1.97
N ASN A 107 -10.22 23.27 -1.06
CA ASN A 107 -9.12 22.37 -1.39
C ASN A 107 -9.55 21.29 -2.40
N GLY A 108 -10.75 20.75 -2.26
CA GLY A 108 -11.32 19.77 -3.19
C GLY A 108 -11.54 20.37 -4.57
N ARG A 109 -12.09 21.60 -4.66
CA ARG A 109 -12.21 22.30 -5.95
C ARG A 109 -10.86 22.61 -6.57
N HIS A 110 -9.85 22.97 -5.77
CA HIS A 110 -8.49 23.19 -6.26
C HIS A 110 -7.83 21.88 -6.73
N MET A 111 -7.97 20.78 -5.98
CA MET A 111 -7.44 19.46 -6.34
C MET A 111 -8.12 18.87 -7.58
N LEU A 112 -9.42 19.09 -7.75
CA LEU A 112 -10.20 18.63 -8.89
C LEU A 112 -10.22 19.64 -10.05
N SER A 113 -9.59 20.82 -9.87
CA SER A 113 -9.50 21.82 -10.92
C SER A 113 -8.61 21.30 -12.03
N THR A 114 -9.20 21.09 -13.20
CA THR A 114 -8.48 20.77 -14.45
C THR A 114 -8.00 22.03 -15.16
N GLN A 115 -8.04 23.20 -14.50
CA GLN A 115 -7.53 24.44 -15.07
C GLN A 115 -6.02 24.36 -15.21
N THR A 116 -5.56 24.31 -16.46
CA THR A 116 -4.14 24.32 -16.83
C THR A 116 -3.70 25.76 -17.02
N SER A 117 -2.65 26.20 -16.31
CA SER A 117 -1.97 27.46 -16.64
C SER A 117 -1.44 27.41 -18.07
N HIS A 118 -1.32 28.55 -18.75
CA HIS A 118 -0.86 28.65 -20.15
C HIS A 118 0.54 28.07 -20.43
N VAL A 119 1.27 27.65 -19.39
CA VAL A 119 2.59 27.02 -19.45
C VAL A 119 2.51 25.60 -18.87
N THR A 120 1.65 24.74 -19.40
CA THR A 120 1.68 23.31 -19.08
C THR A 120 2.57 22.56 -20.05
N LEU A 121 3.57 21.87 -19.53
CA LEU A 121 4.37 20.92 -20.29
C LEU A 121 3.54 19.63 -20.48
N ASP A 122 2.84 19.51 -21.60
CA ASP A 122 1.94 18.37 -21.87
C ASP A 122 2.62 17.00 -21.77
N CYS A 123 3.94 16.93 -22.02
CA CYS A 123 4.72 15.71 -21.82
C CYS A 123 4.72 15.22 -20.36
N LEU A 124 4.65 16.13 -19.38
CA LEU A 124 4.60 15.82 -17.95
C LEU A 124 3.26 15.15 -17.60
N ASN A 125 2.16 15.59 -18.21
CA ASN A 125 0.85 14.96 -18.04
C ASN A 125 0.85 13.52 -18.56
N GLY A 126 1.48 13.27 -19.73
CA GLY A 126 1.67 11.91 -20.26
C GLY A 126 2.52 11.02 -19.35
N LEU A 127 3.62 11.57 -18.82
CA LEU A 127 4.50 10.87 -17.88
C LEU A 127 3.78 10.50 -16.57
N ARG A 128 2.90 11.38 -16.09
CA ARG A 128 2.07 11.14 -14.90
C ARG A 128 1.11 9.97 -15.09
N ILE A 129 0.46 9.89 -16.24
CA ILE A 129 -0.45 8.80 -16.57
C ILE A 129 0.32 7.47 -16.64
N LEU A 130 1.47 7.46 -17.32
CA LEU A 130 2.32 6.26 -17.43
C LEU A 130 2.82 5.79 -16.05
N ALA A 131 3.25 6.71 -15.18
CA ALA A 131 3.65 6.40 -13.82
C ALA A 131 2.49 5.84 -12.98
N MET A 132 1.27 6.40 -13.10
CA MET A 132 0.08 5.87 -12.42
C MET A 132 -0.26 4.44 -12.87
N PHE A 133 -0.24 4.17 -14.18
CA PHE A 133 -0.47 2.82 -14.69
C PHE A 133 0.57 1.82 -14.17
N TRP A 134 1.85 2.22 -14.12
CA TRP A 134 2.92 1.41 -13.57
C TRP A 134 2.67 1.08 -12.09
N VAL A 135 2.35 2.08 -11.26
CA VAL A 135 2.08 1.89 -9.82
C VAL A 135 0.88 0.98 -9.58
N ILE A 136 -0.22 1.17 -10.33
CA ILE A 136 -1.43 0.34 -10.23
C ILE A 136 -1.11 -1.12 -10.60
N ALA A 137 -0.41 -1.33 -11.71
CA ALA A 137 -0.05 -2.67 -12.16
C ALA A 137 0.88 -3.37 -11.16
N GLY A 138 1.84 -2.64 -10.61
CA GLY A 138 2.74 -3.10 -9.55
C GLY A 138 2.04 -3.54 -8.29
N HIS A 139 1.20 -2.67 -7.70
CA HIS A 139 0.43 -3.02 -6.50
C HIS A 139 -0.51 -4.20 -6.73
N ARG A 140 -1.15 -4.28 -7.91
CA ARG A 140 -1.99 -5.43 -8.26
C ARG A 140 -1.18 -6.73 -8.25
N LEU A 141 0.03 -6.71 -8.81
CA LEU A 141 0.91 -7.89 -8.79
C LEU A 141 1.33 -8.25 -7.36
N THR A 142 1.76 -7.26 -6.56
CA THR A 142 2.16 -7.49 -5.16
C THR A 142 1.01 -8.10 -4.36
N ILE A 143 -0.21 -7.59 -4.47
CA ILE A 143 -1.38 -8.13 -3.79
C ILE A 143 -1.61 -9.58 -4.25
N MET A 144 -1.60 -9.85 -5.56
CA MET A 144 -1.83 -11.20 -6.09
C MET A 144 -0.80 -12.22 -5.61
N LEU A 145 0.46 -11.81 -5.43
CA LEU A 145 1.52 -12.66 -4.88
C LEU A 145 1.37 -12.91 -3.38
N ASN A 146 0.78 -11.98 -2.64
CA ASN A 146 0.52 -12.14 -1.20
C ASN A 146 -0.74 -12.97 -0.90
N PHE A 147 -1.62 -13.22 -1.88
CA PHE A 147 -2.81 -14.05 -1.68
C PHE A 147 -2.56 -15.51 -2.12
N PRO A 148 -2.78 -16.51 -1.26
CA PRO A 148 -2.46 -17.92 -1.54
C PRO A 148 -3.45 -18.59 -2.51
N LEU A 149 -4.36 -17.84 -3.10
CA LEU A 149 -5.43 -18.35 -3.98
C LEU A 149 -5.05 -18.37 -5.47
N THR A 150 -3.91 -17.79 -5.84
CA THR A 150 -3.46 -17.73 -7.23
C THR A 150 -2.46 -18.86 -7.54
N ARG A 151 -2.39 -19.28 -8.81
CA ARG A 151 -1.39 -20.25 -9.29
C ARG A 151 0.00 -19.60 -9.28
N ILE A 152 0.58 -19.39 -8.10
CA ILE A 152 1.87 -18.74 -7.87
C ILE A 152 2.94 -19.32 -8.79
N ARG A 153 2.91 -20.65 -9.00
CA ARG A 153 3.81 -21.36 -9.92
C ARG A 153 3.90 -20.74 -11.32
N SER A 154 2.76 -20.33 -11.90
CA SER A 154 2.73 -19.75 -13.26
C SER A 154 3.26 -18.32 -13.33
N ILE A 155 3.25 -17.60 -12.21
CA ILE A 155 3.83 -16.25 -12.11
C ILE A 155 5.33 -16.38 -11.92
N VAL A 156 5.77 -17.24 -11.00
CA VAL A 156 7.18 -17.52 -10.72
C VAL A 156 7.92 -18.05 -11.95
N GLU A 157 7.29 -18.91 -12.75
CA GLU A 157 7.86 -19.42 -14.01
C GLU A 157 8.07 -18.31 -15.06
N LYS A 158 7.34 -17.19 -14.96
CA LYS A 158 7.44 -16.03 -15.86
C LYS A 158 8.21 -14.84 -15.27
N MET A 159 8.69 -14.94 -14.03
CA MET A 159 9.39 -13.84 -13.35
C MET A 159 10.73 -13.49 -14.00
N ASP A 160 11.35 -14.41 -14.74
CA ASP A 160 12.61 -14.16 -15.47
C ASP A 160 12.40 -13.37 -16.78
N ASP A 161 11.16 -13.15 -17.21
CA ASP A 161 10.90 -12.39 -18.43
C ASP A 161 11.21 -10.90 -18.18
N LEU A 162 11.95 -10.29 -19.11
CA LEU A 162 12.25 -8.86 -19.10
C LEU A 162 10.99 -7.98 -19.01
N ALA A 163 9.84 -8.51 -19.48
CA ALA A 163 8.55 -7.84 -19.42
C ALA A 163 8.02 -7.66 -17.98
N ILE A 164 8.49 -8.45 -17.01
CA ILE A 164 8.06 -8.39 -15.60
C ILE A 164 9.00 -7.51 -14.76
N ALA A 165 10.23 -7.25 -15.21
CA ALA A 165 11.21 -6.42 -14.50
C ALA A 165 10.70 -5.00 -14.09
N PRO A 166 9.88 -4.31 -14.90
CA PRO A 166 9.22 -3.07 -14.48
C PRO A 166 8.32 -3.23 -13.26
N LEU A 167 7.53 -4.30 -13.23
CA LEU A 167 6.58 -4.59 -12.15
C LEU A 167 7.30 -4.96 -10.85
N GLU A 168 8.46 -5.62 -10.96
CA GLU A 168 9.32 -5.90 -9.81
C GLU A 168 9.87 -4.63 -9.16
N ASN A 169 10.14 -3.62 -9.98
CA ASN A 169 10.70 -2.35 -9.55
C ASN A 169 9.64 -1.26 -9.47
N THR A 170 8.45 -1.59 -8.96
CA THR A 170 7.34 -0.63 -8.83
C THR A 170 7.74 0.63 -8.04
N GLN A 171 8.70 0.53 -7.12
CA GLN A 171 9.21 1.68 -6.38
C GLN A 171 9.89 2.73 -7.27
N LEU A 172 10.50 2.35 -8.40
CA LEU A 172 11.06 3.30 -9.37
C LEU A 172 9.98 4.22 -9.98
N ALA A 173 8.73 3.77 -10.07
CA ALA A 173 7.65 4.62 -10.56
C ALA A 173 7.38 5.81 -9.62
N VAL A 174 7.71 5.71 -8.33
CA VAL A 174 7.60 6.80 -7.36
C VAL A 174 8.63 7.90 -7.64
N GLU A 175 9.81 7.54 -8.13
CA GLU A 175 10.88 8.49 -8.49
C GLU A 175 10.44 9.42 -9.63
N ILE A 176 9.57 8.94 -10.52
CA ILE A 176 8.99 9.76 -11.59
C ILE A 176 8.18 10.92 -10.99
N PHE A 177 7.39 10.67 -9.95
CA PHE A 177 6.62 11.74 -9.28
C PHE A 177 7.54 12.72 -8.53
N PHE A 178 8.65 12.25 -7.99
CA PHE A 178 9.65 13.11 -7.35
C PHE A 178 10.34 14.02 -8.37
N LEU A 179 10.78 13.45 -9.50
CA LEU A 179 11.36 14.20 -10.62
C LEU A 179 10.40 15.27 -11.14
N MET A 180 9.13 14.89 -11.35
CA MET A 180 8.07 15.80 -11.78
C MET A 180 7.88 16.98 -10.83
N SER A 181 7.92 16.71 -9.51
CA SER A 181 7.82 17.75 -8.49
C SER A 181 9.01 18.71 -8.56
N GLY A 182 10.22 18.20 -8.76
CA GLY A 182 11.43 19.02 -8.94
C GLY A 182 11.43 19.87 -10.22
N ILE A 183 10.93 19.33 -11.33
CA ILE A 183 10.78 20.08 -12.59
C ILE A 183 9.77 21.21 -12.41
N LEU A 184 8.62 20.96 -11.75
CA LEU A 184 7.61 21.99 -11.55
C LEU A 184 8.09 23.13 -10.64
N VAL A 185 8.96 22.85 -9.67
CA VAL A 185 9.57 23.89 -8.81
C VAL A 185 10.58 24.75 -9.55
N THR A 186 11.25 24.22 -10.58
CA THR A 186 12.27 24.98 -11.35
C THR A 186 11.69 25.70 -12.56
N TYR A 187 10.60 25.19 -13.14
CA TYR A 187 9.93 25.77 -14.31
C TYR A 187 8.68 26.60 -13.99
N GLY A 188 8.02 26.35 -12.85
CA GLY A 188 6.81 27.07 -12.40
C GLY A 188 7.11 28.31 -11.60
#